data_AF-A0AAD0GJ86-F1
#
_entry.id   AF-A0AAD0GJ86-F1
#
_cell.length_a   1.000
_cell.length_b   1.000
_cell.length_c   1.000
_cell.angle_alpha   90.00
_cell.angle_beta   90.00
_cell.angle_gamma   90.00
#
_symmetry.space_group_name_H-M   'P 1'
#
loop_
_entity.id
_entity.type
_entity.pdbx_description
1 polymer ?
#
loop_
_entity_poly.entity_id
_entity_poly.type
_entity_poly.pdbx_seq_one_letter_code
_entity_poly.pdbx_strand_id
1 'polypeptide(L)'
;MIRIIGCSLCCAVGIDHSMETLLRTDPEKYGYQAGLNRLQRFLTKIQYDWSLRDYIGRKVFEGGYVRLQPNVFSSSLTERLFHICCSLDYVEAQRAAAVREKLLSGEVEDTAHNRRMAEPQFRLVQEANVLHIDFLWSLHCFNPRPFRAIELYRQVWEGGALDLLDDEPAMQPVPRTPMPAPRWMKLPEGRIGTSFDGLSDPSAEMAYFDGREDDRASRSLLSSGESLNIVAFEEEDELTVDEDTASWIIWHEYDGLRQRVSDGEFTPVAAAQYLLRYGAVRISRGKGAVYHRLAQRGQAFSRLGINDQTPLPSLLVSHRFKILTDCDYRLLVARKLRGQRQKLRFWCCVAACVALHTHNRTPLGAWITTQLENERQQHLARTGDELKAGLLDAVLTLCNLRIKPQSMQPEERLYYRAVRKRFLTTLARCISQEYDETLREVIWALRMLSGPQSSKKTGFRHVDDCRESTAALLRPLLNRLVRLLA
;
A
#
# COMPACT_ATOMS: atom_id res chain seq x y z
N MET A 1 -28.50 13.33 -18.89
CA MET A 1 -28.33 11.90 -19.24
C MET A 1 -27.63 11.84 -20.60
N ILE A 2 -26.29 11.81 -20.59
CA ILE A 2 -25.47 11.79 -21.81
C ILE A 2 -25.58 10.39 -22.41
N ARG A 3 -26.32 10.25 -23.53
CA ARG A 3 -26.28 9.03 -24.35
C ARG A 3 -24.98 9.06 -25.16
N ILE A 4 -23.92 8.49 -24.62
CA ILE A 4 -22.82 7.98 -25.42
C ILE A 4 -23.37 6.75 -26.13
N ILE A 5 -23.80 6.91 -27.39
CA ILE A 5 -24.23 5.79 -28.24
C ILE A 5 -22.93 5.17 -28.77
N GLY A 6 -22.66 3.91 -28.44
CA GLY A 6 -21.41 3.25 -28.78
C GLY A 6 -20.41 3.28 -27.64
N CYS A 7 -19.81 2.14 -27.34
CA CYS A 7 -18.94 1.96 -26.17
C CYS A 7 -17.50 2.22 -26.62
N SER A 8 -17.06 3.48 -26.58
CA SER A 8 -15.77 3.95 -27.16
C SER A 8 -14.52 3.25 -26.60
N LEU A 9 -14.63 2.64 -25.42
CA LEU A 9 -13.56 1.88 -24.77
C LEU A 9 -13.78 0.35 -24.82
N CYS A 10 -14.86 -0.12 -25.45
CA CYS A 10 -15.21 -1.53 -25.50
C CYS A 10 -14.93 -2.11 -26.88
N CYS A 11 -14.17 -3.20 -26.90
CA CYS A 11 -13.82 -3.94 -28.13
C CYS A 11 -14.77 -5.11 -28.42
N ALA A 12 -15.86 -5.28 -27.65
CA ALA A 12 -16.73 -6.47 -27.75
C ALA A 12 -17.45 -6.56 -29.11
N VAL A 13 -17.73 -5.43 -29.75
CA VAL A 13 -18.48 -5.36 -31.02
C VAL A 13 -17.55 -5.37 -32.25
N GLY A 14 -16.22 -5.38 -32.05
CA GLY A 14 -15.27 -5.20 -33.14
C GLY A 14 -15.29 -3.75 -33.66
N ILE A 15 -15.15 -3.52 -34.97
CA ILE A 15 -15.20 -2.18 -35.56
C ILE A 15 -16.64 -1.65 -35.52
N ASP A 16 -16.86 -0.49 -34.92
CA ASP A 16 -18.19 0.12 -34.78
C ASP A 16 -18.64 0.83 -36.07
N HIS A 17 -19.18 0.04 -37.01
CA HIS A 17 -19.74 0.55 -38.28
C HIS A 17 -20.95 1.48 -38.10
N SER A 18 -21.67 1.36 -36.98
CA SER A 18 -22.82 2.21 -36.71
C SER A 18 -22.39 3.65 -36.42
N MET A 19 -21.32 3.80 -35.64
CA MET A 19 -20.69 5.08 -35.37
C MET A 19 -20.10 5.71 -36.63
N GLU A 20 -19.40 4.92 -37.46
CA GLU A 20 -18.87 5.40 -38.75
C GLU A 20 -19.99 5.93 -39.66
N THR A 21 -21.15 5.27 -39.66
CA THR A 21 -22.32 5.71 -40.44
C THR A 21 -22.91 7.02 -39.90
N LEU A 22 -22.95 7.21 -38.58
CA LEU A 22 -23.43 8.45 -37.96
C LEU A 22 -22.50 9.63 -38.26
N LEU A 23 -21.19 9.42 -38.17
CA LEU A 23 -20.19 10.43 -38.50
C LEU A 23 -20.24 10.85 -39.98
N ARG A 24 -20.58 9.92 -40.88
CA ARG A 24 -20.75 10.21 -42.31
C ARG A 24 -22.07 10.91 -42.63
N THR A 25 -23.15 10.54 -41.96
CA THR A 25 -24.50 11.05 -42.26
C THR A 25 -24.71 12.45 -41.69
N ASP A 26 -24.38 12.66 -40.41
CA ASP A 26 -24.66 13.91 -39.67
C ASP A 26 -23.39 14.44 -38.97
N PRO A 27 -22.40 14.96 -39.72
CA PRO A 27 -21.12 15.41 -39.16
C PRO A 27 -21.28 16.59 -38.19
N GLU A 28 -22.23 17.49 -38.43
CA GLU A 28 -22.50 18.64 -37.54
C GLU A 28 -22.95 18.20 -36.15
N LYS A 29 -23.73 17.11 -36.08
CA LYS A 29 -24.32 16.63 -34.83
C LYS A 29 -23.44 15.66 -34.07
N TYR A 30 -22.69 14.81 -34.77
CA TYR A 30 -21.89 13.74 -34.15
C TYR A 30 -20.39 13.92 -34.30
N GLY A 31 -19.91 14.98 -34.98
CA GLY A 31 -18.49 15.17 -35.29
C GLY A 31 -17.55 15.14 -34.08
N TYR A 32 -18.01 15.56 -32.90
CA TYR A 32 -17.25 15.48 -31.65
C TYR A 32 -16.86 14.03 -31.27
N GLN A 33 -17.56 13.01 -31.77
CA GLN A 33 -17.30 11.60 -31.48
C GLN A 33 -16.20 10.99 -32.36
N ALA A 34 -15.69 11.71 -33.37
CA ALA A 34 -14.69 11.19 -34.30
C ALA A 34 -13.42 10.68 -33.59
N GLY A 35 -12.93 11.43 -32.60
CA GLY A 35 -11.76 11.03 -31.81
C GLY A 35 -12.00 9.77 -30.97
N LEU A 36 -13.20 9.64 -30.38
CA LEU A 36 -13.59 8.47 -29.61
C LEU A 36 -13.73 7.22 -30.49
N ASN A 37 -14.24 7.37 -31.71
CA ASN A 37 -14.29 6.28 -32.69
C ASN A 37 -12.88 5.84 -33.12
N ARG A 38 -11.97 6.80 -33.35
CA ARG A 38 -10.58 6.50 -33.70
C ARG A 38 -9.85 5.76 -32.56
N LEU A 39 -10.05 6.15 -31.31
CA LEU A 39 -9.53 5.44 -30.14
C LEU A 39 -10.03 3.99 -30.07
N GLN A 40 -11.33 3.79 -30.30
CA GLN A 40 -11.95 2.45 -30.31
C GLN A 40 -11.33 1.55 -31.40
N ARG A 41 -11.13 2.10 -32.60
CA ARG A 41 -10.52 1.37 -33.72
C ARG A 41 -9.06 1.03 -33.44
N PHE A 42 -8.30 1.96 -32.87
CA PHE A 42 -6.93 1.73 -32.44
C PHE A 42 -6.85 0.56 -31.45
N LEU A 43 -7.68 0.57 -30.39
CA LEU A 43 -7.74 -0.52 -29.41
C LEU A 43 -8.11 -1.87 -30.06
N THR A 44 -9.05 -1.85 -31.00
CA THR A 44 -9.50 -3.05 -31.72
C THR A 44 -8.38 -3.62 -32.62
N LYS A 45 -7.58 -2.77 -33.26
CA LYS A 45 -6.46 -3.16 -34.13
C LYS A 45 -5.31 -3.80 -33.35
N ILE A 46 -5.03 -3.31 -32.14
CA ILE A 46 -3.89 -3.77 -31.32
C ILE A 46 -4.22 -4.90 -30.34
N GLN A 47 -5.50 -5.25 -30.14
CA GLN A 47 -5.92 -6.15 -29.04
C GLN A 47 -5.22 -7.53 -29.04
N TYR A 48 -4.85 -8.04 -30.22
CA TYR A 48 -4.17 -9.33 -30.38
C TYR A 48 -2.65 -9.21 -30.53
N ASP A 49 -2.11 -8.00 -30.39
CA ASP A 49 -0.67 -7.79 -30.36
C ASP A 49 -0.10 -8.12 -28.99
N TRP A 50 0.63 -9.24 -28.90
CA TRP A 50 1.29 -9.66 -27.67
C TRP A 50 2.58 -8.87 -27.39
N SER A 51 3.15 -8.21 -28.40
CA SER A 51 4.40 -7.45 -28.27
C SER A 51 4.22 -6.15 -27.50
N LEU A 52 3.01 -5.58 -27.54
CA LEU A 52 2.65 -4.35 -26.84
C LEU A 52 2.26 -4.59 -25.37
N ARG A 53 2.42 -5.82 -24.86
CA ARG A 53 2.01 -6.22 -23.52
C ARG A 53 3.21 -6.48 -22.61
N ASP A 54 3.06 -6.09 -21.35
CA ASP A 54 3.94 -6.53 -20.29
C ASP A 54 3.75 -8.03 -20.06
N TYR A 55 4.87 -8.75 -20.04
CA TYR A 55 4.93 -10.19 -19.84
C TYR A 55 5.18 -10.55 -18.38
N ILE A 56 5.44 -9.60 -17.48
CA ILE A 56 5.82 -9.89 -16.09
C ILE A 56 4.58 -10.05 -15.22
N GLY A 57 4.43 -11.23 -14.62
CA GLY A 57 3.37 -11.51 -13.67
C GLY A 57 3.54 -10.73 -12.37
N ARG A 58 2.43 -10.22 -11.84
CA ARG A 58 2.41 -9.54 -10.54
C ARG A 58 2.36 -10.53 -9.36
N LYS A 59 1.79 -11.72 -9.54
CA LYS A 59 1.66 -12.70 -8.45
C LYS A 59 2.94 -13.53 -8.28
N VAL A 60 3.41 -13.62 -7.04
CA VAL A 60 4.44 -14.59 -6.65
C VAL A 60 3.75 -15.89 -6.26
N PHE A 61 4.17 -16.98 -6.89
CA PHE A 61 3.64 -18.32 -6.69
C PHE A 61 4.60 -19.18 -5.86
N GLU A 62 4.17 -20.42 -5.61
CA GLU A 62 4.86 -21.40 -4.76
C GLU A 62 6.35 -21.54 -5.11
N GLY A 63 7.21 -21.39 -4.10
CA GLY A 63 8.67 -21.43 -4.30
C GLY A 63 9.29 -20.16 -4.89
N GLY A 64 8.59 -19.03 -4.83
CA GLY A 64 9.13 -17.73 -5.25
C GLY A 64 9.16 -17.58 -6.76
N TYR A 65 8.29 -18.26 -7.50
CA TYR A 65 8.23 -18.16 -8.95
C TYR A 65 7.23 -17.10 -9.40
N VAL A 66 7.56 -16.37 -10.45
CA VAL A 66 6.67 -15.44 -11.14
C VAL A 66 6.35 -15.99 -12.52
N ARG A 67 5.08 -15.86 -12.92
CA ARG A 67 4.62 -16.25 -14.25
C ARG A 67 5.01 -15.17 -15.26
N LEU A 68 5.74 -15.55 -16.29
CA LEU A 68 6.06 -14.72 -17.45
C LEU A 68 5.08 -15.08 -18.58
N GLN A 69 4.12 -14.19 -18.84
CA GLN A 69 3.16 -14.32 -19.92
C GLN A 69 2.55 -12.93 -20.22
N PRO A 70 2.33 -12.57 -21.50
CA PRO A 70 1.64 -11.34 -21.86
C PRO A 70 0.29 -11.22 -21.15
N ASN A 71 0.07 -10.12 -20.42
CA ASN A 71 -1.17 -9.92 -19.68
C ASN A 71 -1.70 -8.49 -19.85
N VAL A 72 -1.02 -7.51 -19.26
CA VAL A 72 -1.40 -6.08 -19.28
C VAL A 72 -0.66 -5.38 -20.41
N PHE A 73 -1.15 -4.23 -20.88
CA PHE A 73 -0.38 -3.39 -21.80
C PHE A 73 0.95 -2.93 -21.18
N SER A 74 1.97 -2.74 -22.02
CA SER A 74 3.27 -2.20 -21.65
C SER A 74 3.18 -0.74 -21.19
N SER A 75 4.19 -0.28 -20.45
CA SER A 75 4.28 1.09 -19.92
C SER A 75 4.22 2.12 -21.02
N SER A 76 4.95 1.90 -22.12
CA SER A 76 4.95 2.78 -23.29
C SER A 76 3.56 2.89 -23.93
N LEU A 77 2.85 1.76 -24.08
CA LEU A 77 1.50 1.78 -24.64
C LEU A 77 0.50 2.43 -23.69
N THR A 78 0.56 2.14 -22.38
CA THR A 78 -0.33 2.81 -21.42
C THR A 78 -0.06 4.30 -21.30
N GLU A 79 1.20 4.71 -21.45
CA GLU A 79 1.61 6.10 -21.47
C GLU A 79 1.01 6.82 -22.69
N ARG A 80 1.15 6.20 -23.87
CA ARG A 80 0.54 6.70 -25.11
C ARG A 80 -0.98 6.76 -25.02
N LEU A 81 -1.64 5.70 -24.51
CA LEU A 81 -3.10 5.69 -24.32
C LEU A 81 -3.56 6.80 -23.39
N PHE A 82 -2.84 7.03 -22.29
CA PHE A 82 -3.14 8.14 -21.39
C PHE A 82 -2.98 9.50 -22.09
N HIS A 83 -1.89 9.68 -22.85
CA HIS A 83 -1.63 10.89 -23.63
C HIS A 83 -2.72 11.15 -24.68
N ILE A 84 -3.17 10.11 -25.38
CA ILE A 84 -4.28 10.18 -26.34
C ILE A 84 -5.57 10.62 -25.64
N CYS A 85 -5.92 10.00 -24.50
CA CYS A 85 -7.12 10.37 -23.76
C CYS A 85 -7.10 11.85 -23.33
N CYS A 86 -5.95 12.33 -22.85
CA CYS A 86 -5.79 13.75 -22.49
C CYS A 86 -5.90 14.66 -23.73
N SER A 87 -5.32 14.25 -24.86
CA SER A 87 -5.36 15.01 -26.12
C SER A 87 -6.78 15.13 -26.66
N LEU A 88 -7.57 14.04 -26.59
CA LEU A 88 -8.98 14.04 -27.00
C LEU A 88 -9.82 14.98 -26.13
N ASP A 89 -9.61 14.97 -24.82
CA ASP A 89 -10.31 15.87 -23.90
C ASP A 89 -9.96 17.34 -24.17
N TYR A 90 -8.69 17.63 -24.45
CA TYR A 90 -8.23 18.96 -24.78
C TYR A 90 -8.85 19.49 -26.07
N VAL A 91 -8.87 18.68 -27.14
CA VAL A 91 -9.51 19.05 -28.42
C VAL A 91 -11.01 19.27 -28.25
N GLU A 92 -11.68 18.44 -27.44
CA GLU A 92 -13.10 18.60 -27.15
C GLU A 92 -13.38 19.88 -26.34
N ALA A 93 -12.51 20.21 -25.39
CA ALA A 93 -12.58 21.47 -24.64
C ALA A 93 -12.38 22.69 -25.55
N GLN A 94 -11.42 22.65 -26.46
CA GLN A 94 -11.22 23.72 -27.45
C GLN A 94 -12.43 23.88 -28.38
N ARG A 95 -12.98 22.77 -28.88
CA ARG A 95 -14.18 22.76 -29.72
C ARG A 95 -15.36 23.43 -28.98
N ALA A 96 -15.58 23.04 -27.73
CA ALA A 96 -16.64 23.62 -26.90
C ALA A 96 -16.43 25.13 -26.67
N ALA A 97 -15.20 25.54 -26.34
CA ALA A 97 -14.86 26.95 -26.14
C ALA A 97 -15.07 27.79 -27.40
N ALA A 98 -14.69 27.28 -28.57
CA ALA A 98 -14.91 27.96 -29.85
C ALA A 98 -16.41 28.13 -30.17
N VAL A 99 -17.24 27.12 -29.88
CA VAL A 99 -18.71 27.24 -30.04
C VAL A 99 -19.28 28.25 -29.05
N ARG A 100 -18.79 28.26 -27.80
CA ARG A 100 -19.20 29.21 -26.77
C ARG A 100 -18.88 30.64 -27.18
N GLU A 101 -17.68 30.88 -27.71
CA GLU A 101 -17.25 32.19 -28.20
C GLU A 101 -18.16 32.67 -29.35
N LYS A 102 -18.43 31.81 -30.33
CA LYS A 102 -19.35 32.12 -31.44
C LYS A 102 -20.79 32.40 -31.00
N LEU A 103 -21.25 31.73 -29.95
CA LEU A 103 -22.57 31.96 -29.37
C LEU A 103 -22.61 33.31 -28.64
N LEU A 104 -21.53 33.69 -27.95
CA LEU A 104 -21.40 34.99 -27.29
C LEU A 104 -21.23 36.15 -28.28
N SER A 105 -20.54 35.93 -29.40
CA SER A 105 -20.37 36.94 -30.47
C SER A 105 -21.63 37.11 -31.34
N GLY A 106 -22.59 36.18 -31.25
CA GLY A 106 -23.81 36.17 -32.05
C GLY A 106 -23.64 35.65 -33.47
N GLU A 107 -22.48 35.06 -33.81
CA GLU A 107 -22.23 34.41 -35.09
C GLU A 107 -23.09 33.15 -35.29
N VAL A 108 -23.46 32.50 -34.19
CA VAL A 108 -24.28 31.29 -34.18
C VAL A 108 -25.57 31.59 -33.44
N GLU A 109 -26.70 31.16 -34.01
CA GLU A 109 -28.01 31.33 -33.37
C GLU A 109 -28.06 30.66 -32.00
N ASP A 110 -28.68 31.34 -31.04
CA ASP A 110 -28.83 30.85 -29.66
C ASP A 110 -29.92 29.78 -29.56
N THR A 111 -29.58 28.58 -30.04
CA THR A 111 -30.44 27.39 -29.98
C THR A 111 -30.06 26.49 -28.82
N ALA A 112 -30.99 25.65 -28.35
CA ALA A 112 -30.71 24.65 -27.31
C ALA A 112 -29.58 23.67 -27.71
N HIS A 113 -29.44 23.40 -29.02
CA HIS A 113 -28.35 22.58 -29.54
C HIS A 113 -27.00 23.29 -29.39
N ASN A 114 -26.90 24.56 -29.80
CA ASN A 114 -25.65 25.32 -29.75
C ASN A 114 -25.21 25.62 -28.31
N ARG A 115 -26.16 25.89 -27.40
CA ARG A 115 -25.88 25.98 -25.96
C ARG A 115 -25.28 24.70 -25.41
N ARG A 116 -25.84 23.54 -25.80
CA ARG A 116 -25.27 22.25 -25.41
C ARG A 116 -23.86 22.06 -26.01
N MET A 117 -23.66 22.39 -27.28
CA MET A 117 -22.36 22.23 -27.95
C MET A 117 -21.30 23.23 -27.46
N ALA A 118 -21.69 24.30 -26.78
CA ALA A 118 -20.79 25.24 -26.10
C ALA A 118 -20.12 24.64 -24.83
N GLU A 119 -20.54 23.45 -24.40
CA GLU A 119 -19.92 22.68 -23.32
C GLU A 119 -19.23 21.43 -23.88
N PRO A 120 -18.14 20.94 -23.23
CA PRO A 120 -17.52 19.67 -23.58
C PRO A 120 -18.53 18.52 -23.48
N GLN A 121 -18.70 17.74 -24.54
CA GLN A 121 -19.63 16.61 -24.59
C GLN A 121 -19.11 15.39 -23.86
N PHE A 122 -17.79 15.28 -23.70
CA PHE A 122 -17.12 14.23 -22.95
C PHE A 122 -15.86 14.77 -22.26
N ARG A 123 -15.46 14.08 -21.20
CA ARG A 123 -14.17 14.23 -20.52
C ARG A 123 -13.76 12.86 -19.97
N LEU A 124 -12.70 12.28 -20.53
CA LEU A 124 -12.20 10.95 -20.20
C LEU A 124 -11.30 10.98 -18.95
N VAL A 125 -10.48 12.01 -18.82
CA VAL A 125 -9.46 12.18 -17.78
C VAL A 125 -9.72 13.47 -17.02
N GLN A 126 -10.06 13.32 -15.74
CA GLN A 126 -10.10 14.40 -14.76
C GLN A 126 -8.76 14.47 -14.01
N GLU A 127 -8.50 15.58 -13.36
CA GLU A 127 -7.29 15.84 -12.56
C GLU A 127 -7.07 14.75 -11.50
N ALA A 128 -8.13 14.31 -10.82
CA ALA A 128 -8.08 13.19 -9.88
C ALA A 128 -7.62 11.88 -10.54
N ASN A 129 -8.05 11.61 -11.78
CA ASN A 129 -7.60 10.43 -12.54
C ASN A 129 -6.11 10.50 -12.88
N VAL A 130 -5.57 11.70 -13.14
CA VAL A 130 -4.13 11.91 -13.40
C VAL A 130 -3.31 11.46 -12.19
N LEU A 131 -3.63 11.96 -11.00
CA LEU A 131 -2.91 11.56 -9.78
C LEU A 131 -3.12 10.09 -9.43
N HIS A 132 -4.32 9.55 -9.66
CA HIS A 132 -4.59 8.13 -9.45
C HIS A 132 -3.67 7.27 -10.34
N ILE A 133 -3.58 7.59 -11.63
CA ILE A 133 -2.73 6.88 -12.59
C ILE A 133 -1.26 7.02 -12.20
N ASP A 134 -0.82 8.24 -11.85
CA ASP A 134 0.55 8.50 -11.43
C ASP A 134 0.92 7.68 -10.18
N PHE A 135 0.04 7.65 -9.19
CA PHE A 135 0.20 6.86 -7.98
C PHE A 135 0.39 5.37 -8.29
N LEU A 136 -0.44 4.79 -9.17
CA LEU A 136 -0.34 3.38 -9.55
C LEU A 136 0.93 3.08 -10.36
N TRP A 137 1.33 3.96 -11.27
CA TRP A 137 2.57 3.81 -12.04
C TRP A 137 3.81 3.86 -11.13
N SER A 138 3.81 4.82 -10.21
CA SER A 138 4.84 5.02 -9.20
C SER A 138 4.95 3.82 -8.24
N LEU A 139 3.80 3.35 -7.71
CA LEU A 139 3.73 2.19 -6.81
C LEU A 139 4.26 0.91 -7.44
N HIS A 140 3.96 0.69 -8.73
CA HIS A 140 4.41 -0.51 -9.44
C HIS A 140 5.85 -0.39 -9.96
N CYS A 141 6.51 0.76 -9.80
CA CYS A 141 7.74 1.09 -10.53
C CYS A 141 7.61 0.83 -12.03
N PHE A 142 6.40 1.06 -12.56
CA PHE A 142 6.06 0.72 -13.94
C PHE A 142 6.71 1.69 -14.92
N ASN A 143 6.81 2.95 -14.53
CA ASN A 143 7.64 3.95 -15.20
C ASN A 143 8.86 4.25 -14.33
N PRO A 144 10.08 4.32 -14.89
CA PRO A 144 11.26 4.75 -14.14
C PRO A 144 11.22 6.23 -13.74
N ARG A 145 10.45 7.07 -14.45
CA ARG A 145 10.32 8.50 -14.15
C ARG A 145 9.15 8.76 -13.19
N PRO A 146 9.40 9.36 -12.01
CA PRO A 146 8.36 9.88 -11.13
C PRO A 146 7.47 10.93 -11.80
N PHE A 147 6.20 11.02 -11.39
CA PHE A 147 5.26 12.07 -11.82
C PHE A 147 5.04 12.18 -13.33
N ARG A 148 5.21 11.07 -14.06
CA ARG A 148 5.12 11.05 -15.53
C ARG A 148 3.71 11.34 -16.04
N ALA A 149 2.66 10.91 -15.34
CA ALA A 149 1.29 11.18 -15.79
C ALA A 149 0.96 12.68 -15.66
N ILE A 150 1.44 13.32 -14.59
CA ILE A 150 1.29 14.79 -14.41
C ILE A 150 2.03 15.54 -15.51
N GLU A 151 3.26 15.11 -15.84
CA GLU A 151 4.06 15.70 -16.92
C GLU A 151 3.30 15.70 -18.26
N LEU A 152 2.77 14.54 -18.65
CA LEU A 152 2.05 14.37 -19.92
C LEU A 152 0.76 15.18 -19.94
N TYR A 153 0.05 15.23 -18.81
CA TYR A 153 -1.15 16.04 -18.68
C TYR A 153 -0.84 17.53 -18.91
N ARG A 154 0.18 18.09 -18.24
CA ARG A 154 0.59 19.49 -18.47
C ARG A 154 1.08 19.73 -19.89
N GLN A 155 1.84 18.81 -20.47
CA GLN A 155 2.32 18.94 -21.85
C GLN A 155 1.17 19.08 -22.87
N VAL A 156 0.06 18.39 -22.64
CA VAL A 156 -1.15 18.54 -23.47
C VAL A 156 -1.83 19.87 -23.22
N TRP A 157 -2.15 20.19 -21.96
CA TRP A 157 -3.02 21.30 -21.63
C TRP A 157 -2.34 22.68 -21.71
N GLU A 158 -1.05 22.78 -21.38
CA GLU A 158 -0.26 24.01 -21.48
C GLU A 158 0.56 24.06 -22.77
N GLY A 159 1.14 22.92 -23.17
CA GLY A 159 2.08 22.84 -24.29
C GLY A 159 1.43 22.54 -25.64
N GLY A 160 0.16 22.09 -25.67
CA GLY A 160 -0.51 21.70 -26.91
C GLY A 160 0.14 20.49 -27.61
N ALA A 161 0.90 19.66 -26.88
CA ALA A 161 1.52 18.47 -27.44
C ALA A 161 0.47 17.35 -27.55
N LEU A 162 -0.14 17.20 -28.73
CA LEU A 162 -1.26 16.27 -28.95
C LEU A 162 -0.83 14.96 -29.62
N ASP A 163 -1.44 13.85 -29.20
CA ASP A 163 -1.48 12.59 -29.96
C ASP A 163 -2.94 12.25 -30.27
N LEU A 164 -3.34 12.45 -31.53
CA LEU A 164 -4.71 12.20 -32.02
C LEU A 164 -4.80 10.93 -32.88
N LEU A 165 -3.83 10.01 -32.73
CA LEU A 165 -3.80 8.74 -33.44
C LEU A 165 -3.77 8.88 -34.97
N ASP A 166 -2.97 9.81 -35.48
CA ASP A 166 -2.86 10.05 -36.93
C ASP A 166 -2.24 8.88 -37.71
N ASP A 167 -1.60 7.96 -37.00
CA ASP A 167 -1.07 6.68 -37.50
C ASP A 167 -2.15 5.58 -37.65
N GLU A 168 -3.27 5.67 -36.92
CA GLU A 168 -4.32 4.65 -36.93
C GLU A 168 -4.87 4.33 -38.32
N PRO A 169 -5.13 5.30 -39.23
CA PRO A 169 -5.68 5.00 -40.55
C PRO A 169 -4.78 4.09 -41.39
N ALA A 170 -3.45 4.21 -41.24
CA ALA A 170 -2.47 3.37 -41.93
C ALA A 170 -2.24 2.02 -41.23
N MET A 171 -2.68 1.88 -39.97
CA MET A 171 -2.46 0.67 -39.18
C MET A 171 -3.35 -0.48 -39.65
N GLN A 172 -2.75 -1.64 -39.87
CA GLN A 172 -3.47 -2.89 -40.17
C GLN A 172 -3.88 -3.60 -38.87
N PRO A 173 -5.07 -4.22 -38.81
CA PRO A 173 -5.51 -4.99 -37.64
C PRO A 173 -4.64 -6.24 -37.46
N VAL A 174 -4.17 -6.46 -36.23
CA VAL A 174 -3.37 -7.64 -35.89
C VAL A 174 -4.28 -8.88 -35.83
N PRO A 175 -3.95 -9.97 -36.56
CA PRO A 175 -4.78 -11.17 -36.58
C PRO A 175 -4.78 -11.87 -35.23
N ARG A 176 -5.89 -12.54 -34.92
CA ARG A 176 -6.03 -13.32 -33.69
C ARG A 176 -5.06 -14.50 -33.67
N THR A 177 -4.08 -14.45 -32.78
CA THR A 177 -3.11 -15.53 -32.55
C THR A 177 -3.30 -16.14 -31.16
N PRO A 178 -2.93 -17.42 -30.94
CA PRO A 178 -2.97 -18.01 -29.62
C PRO A 178 -2.00 -17.31 -28.67
N MET A 179 -2.43 -17.10 -27.42
CA MET A 179 -1.59 -16.48 -26.40
C MET A 179 -0.31 -17.33 -26.16
N PRO A 180 0.88 -16.71 -26.07
CA PRO A 180 2.13 -17.42 -25.80
C PRO A 180 2.07 -18.26 -24.52
N ALA A 181 2.73 -19.43 -24.54
CA ALA A 181 2.78 -20.33 -23.39
C ALA A 181 3.53 -19.71 -22.20
N PRO A 182 3.06 -19.91 -20.95
CA PRO A 182 3.66 -19.29 -19.79
C PRO A 182 5.05 -19.88 -19.48
N ARG A 183 5.96 -19.01 -19.06
CA ARG A 183 7.26 -19.38 -18.49
C ARG A 183 7.30 -19.01 -17.01
N TRP A 184 8.11 -19.70 -16.21
CA TRP A 184 8.16 -19.50 -14.76
C TRP A 184 9.54 -19.09 -14.32
N MET A 185 9.69 -17.85 -13.87
CA MET A 185 10.97 -17.29 -13.44
C MET A 185 11.08 -17.36 -11.92
N LYS A 186 12.15 -17.98 -11.41
CA LYS A 186 12.44 -17.95 -9.97
C LYS A 186 13.00 -16.59 -9.59
N LEU A 187 12.39 -15.96 -8.60
CA LEU A 187 12.95 -14.77 -7.98
C LEU A 187 14.10 -15.17 -7.04
N PRO A 188 15.18 -14.38 -6.98
CA PRO A 188 16.23 -14.59 -6.00
C PRO A 188 15.66 -14.47 -4.58
N GLU A 189 15.94 -15.49 -3.76
CA GLU A 189 15.48 -15.54 -2.36
C GLU A 189 16.06 -14.35 -1.56
N GLY A 190 15.25 -13.76 -0.69
CA GLY A 190 15.65 -12.63 0.17
C GLY A 190 15.72 -11.25 -0.51
N ARG A 191 15.35 -11.10 -1.79
CA ARG A 191 15.41 -9.80 -2.50
C ARG A 191 14.09 -9.03 -2.61
N ILE A 192 13.01 -9.57 -2.06
CA ILE A 192 11.72 -8.87 -1.98
C ILE A 192 11.43 -8.63 -0.52
N GLY A 193 11.40 -7.35 -0.13
CA GLY A 193 10.98 -6.92 1.19
C GLY A 193 12.11 -6.89 2.21
N THR A 194 13.00 -5.92 2.06
CA THR A 194 13.80 -5.41 3.18
C THR A 194 12.96 -4.47 4.05
N SER A 195 13.44 -4.14 5.27
CA SER A 195 12.81 -3.15 6.15
C SER A 195 12.73 -1.74 5.54
N PHE A 196 13.47 -1.48 4.46
CA PHE A 196 13.50 -0.20 3.74
C PHE A 196 12.76 -0.26 2.39
N ASP A 197 12.11 -1.39 2.08
CA ASP A 197 11.38 -1.57 0.83
C ASP A 197 9.89 -1.26 0.97
N GLY A 198 9.26 -1.01 -0.17
CA GLY A 198 7.84 -0.71 -0.28
C GLY A 198 7.53 0.69 0.19
N LEU A 199 6.45 0.81 0.96
CA LEU A 199 6.00 2.07 1.52
C LEU A 199 6.70 2.44 2.84
N SER A 200 7.76 1.74 3.22
CA SER A 200 8.55 2.05 4.41
C SER A 200 9.26 3.39 4.27
N ASP A 201 9.14 4.24 5.29
CA ASP A 201 9.57 5.62 5.25
C ASP A 201 10.49 5.96 6.43
N PRO A 202 11.76 5.55 6.36
CA PRO A 202 12.71 5.82 7.44
C PRO A 202 12.95 7.32 7.64
N SER A 203 12.72 8.14 6.61
CA SER A 203 12.94 9.59 6.67
C SER A 203 11.95 10.27 7.63
N ALA A 204 10.67 9.89 7.56
CA ALA A 204 9.65 10.40 8.47
C ALA A 204 9.87 9.92 9.91
N GLU A 205 10.28 8.65 10.09
CA GLU A 205 10.62 8.11 11.41
C GLU A 205 11.77 8.87 12.08
N MET A 206 12.78 9.29 11.31
CA MET A 206 13.94 10.00 11.83
C MET A 206 13.68 11.48 12.09
N ALA A 207 12.78 12.09 11.30
CA ALA A 207 12.48 13.52 11.40
C ALA A 207 11.51 13.86 12.55
N TYR A 208 10.60 12.95 12.90
CA TYR A 208 9.62 13.15 13.97
C TYR A 208 10.11 12.59 15.32
N PHE A 209 9.96 13.38 16.39
CA PHE A 209 10.12 12.88 17.76
C PHE A 209 9.08 11.80 18.04
N ASP A 210 9.50 10.62 18.48
CA ASP A 210 8.66 9.41 18.59
C ASP A 210 7.94 9.02 17.27
N GLY A 211 8.53 9.31 16.10
CA GLY A 211 7.89 9.10 14.79
C GLY A 211 7.43 7.67 14.50
N ARG A 212 7.92 6.68 15.26
CA ARG A 212 7.46 5.28 15.22
C ARG A 212 6.14 5.03 15.95
N GLU A 213 5.80 5.85 16.94
CA GLU A 213 4.60 5.72 17.76
C GLU A 213 3.53 6.76 17.41
N ASP A 214 3.86 7.79 16.61
CA ASP A 214 2.92 8.79 16.11
C ASP A 214 2.33 8.38 14.74
N ASP A 215 1.02 8.12 14.72
CA ASP A 215 0.24 7.77 13.52
C ASP A 215 0.30 8.84 12.41
N ARG A 216 0.69 10.08 12.74
CA ARG A 216 0.88 11.17 11.77
C ARG A 216 2.20 11.06 11.01
N ALA A 217 3.21 10.45 11.62
CA ALA A 217 4.54 10.30 11.04
C ALA A 217 4.68 8.95 10.34
N SER A 218 4.22 7.87 10.98
CA SER A 218 4.23 6.54 10.39
C SER A 218 3.06 5.69 10.89
N ARG A 219 2.66 4.69 10.10
CA ARG A 219 1.71 3.67 10.53
C ARG A 219 2.41 2.34 10.73
N SER A 220 2.24 1.73 11.90
CA SER A 220 2.68 0.36 12.14
C SER A 220 1.71 -0.65 11.54
N LEU A 221 2.22 -1.53 10.68
CA LEU A 221 1.52 -2.69 10.14
C LEU A 221 2.18 -3.98 10.61
N LEU A 222 1.36 -4.94 11.03
CA LEU A 222 1.80 -6.32 11.25
C LEU A 222 1.80 -7.06 9.92
N SER A 223 3.00 -7.32 9.36
CA SER A 223 3.15 -8.18 8.18
C SER A 223 4.08 -9.33 8.52
N SER A 224 3.57 -10.56 8.38
CA SER A 224 4.36 -11.79 8.54
C SER A 224 5.05 -11.95 9.92
N GLY A 225 4.49 -11.35 10.97
CA GLY A 225 5.00 -11.45 12.34
C GLY A 225 5.95 -10.34 12.77
N GLU A 226 6.39 -9.49 11.85
CA GLU A 226 7.18 -8.28 12.15
C GLU A 226 6.30 -7.02 12.05
N SER A 227 6.51 -6.09 12.98
CA SER A 227 5.91 -4.76 12.93
C SER A 227 6.74 -3.90 11.99
N LEU A 228 6.16 -3.53 10.85
CA LEU A 228 6.77 -2.64 9.87
C LEU A 228 6.07 -1.29 9.91
N ASN A 229 6.86 -0.23 9.99
CA ASN A 229 6.36 1.13 9.90
C ASN A 229 6.38 1.56 8.42
N ILE A 230 5.26 2.11 7.98
CA ILE A 230 5.06 2.63 6.63
C ILE A 230 4.65 4.10 6.70
N VAL A 231 4.75 4.78 5.55
CA VAL A 231 4.30 6.16 5.40
C VAL A 231 2.90 6.36 5.99
N ALA A 232 2.66 7.51 6.61
CA ALA A 232 1.32 7.89 7.03
C ALA A 232 0.41 8.08 5.80
N PHE A 233 -0.83 7.59 5.90
CA PHE A 233 -1.87 7.78 4.89
C PHE A 233 -3.24 7.78 5.56
N GLU A 234 -4.20 8.40 4.89
CA GLU A 234 -5.61 8.39 5.27
C GLU A 234 -6.32 7.17 4.69
N GLU A 235 -7.31 6.66 5.43
CA GLU A 235 -8.09 5.49 5.02
C GLU A 235 -9.54 5.84 4.70
N GLU A 236 -10.00 5.36 3.54
CA GLU A 236 -11.40 5.41 3.12
C GLU A 236 -11.93 4.02 2.78
N ASP A 237 -13.19 3.89 2.40
CA ASP A 237 -13.76 2.58 2.03
C ASP A 237 -13.23 2.10 0.67
N GLU A 238 -12.85 3.02 -0.22
CA GLU A 238 -12.27 2.78 -1.55
C GLU A 238 -10.96 3.56 -1.74
N LEU A 239 -10.22 3.27 -2.82
CA LEU A 239 -9.05 4.06 -3.19
C LEU A 239 -9.53 5.34 -3.87
N THR A 240 -9.42 6.46 -3.18
CA THR A 240 -9.92 7.76 -3.64
C THR A 240 -8.79 8.78 -3.76
N VAL A 241 -9.03 9.80 -4.58
CA VAL A 241 -8.13 10.93 -4.78
C VAL A 241 -8.92 12.19 -4.54
N ASP A 242 -8.35 13.10 -3.77
CA ASP A 242 -8.95 14.39 -3.45
C ASP A 242 -8.81 15.35 -4.66
N GLU A 243 -9.94 15.81 -5.20
CA GLU A 243 -9.99 16.57 -6.46
C GLU A 243 -9.30 17.93 -6.37
N ASP A 244 -9.55 18.67 -5.28
CA ASP A 244 -8.96 20.00 -5.05
C ASP A 244 -7.44 19.90 -4.88
N THR A 245 -7.01 18.92 -4.09
CA THR A 245 -5.59 18.60 -3.91
C THR A 245 -4.93 18.19 -5.22
N ALA A 246 -5.63 17.37 -6.04
CA ALA A 246 -5.11 16.95 -7.34
C ALA A 246 -4.88 18.13 -8.28
N SER A 247 -5.86 19.03 -8.37
CA SER A 247 -5.74 20.27 -9.14
C SER A 247 -4.57 21.12 -8.66
N TRP A 248 -4.44 21.30 -7.34
CA TRP A 248 -3.35 22.09 -6.77
C TRP A 248 -1.96 21.52 -7.09
N ILE A 249 -1.76 20.21 -6.91
CA ILE A 249 -0.48 19.55 -7.20
C ILE A 249 -0.12 19.69 -8.68
N ILE A 250 -1.07 19.42 -9.58
CA ILE A 250 -0.83 19.45 -11.02
C ILE A 250 -0.45 20.86 -11.49
N TRP A 251 -1.20 21.88 -11.07
CA TRP A 251 -1.06 23.22 -11.64
C TRP A 251 -0.07 24.12 -10.91
N HIS A 252 0.13 23.93 -9.61
CA HIS A 252 0.93 24.85 -8.79
C HIS A 252 2.19 24.18 -8.24
N GLU A 253 2.13 22.92 -7.81
CA GLU A 253 3.27 22.27 -7.16
C GLU A 253 4.24 21.59 -8.12
N TYR A 254 3.72 21.10 -9.26
CA TYR A 254 4.46 20.22 -10.14
C TYR A 254 5.79 20.80 -10.63
N ASP A 255 5.91 22.12 -10.82
CA ASP A 255 7.18 22.74 -11.24
C ASP A 255 8.29 22.54 -10.21
N GLY A 256 7.97 22.65 -8.91
CA GLY A 256 8.90 22.34 -7.82
C GLY A 256 9.20 20.85 -7.74
N LEU A 257 8.19 19.99 -7.90
CA LEU A 257 8.39 18.53 -7.91
C LEU A 257 9.29 18.09 -9.07
N ARG A 258 9.10 18.66 -10.26
CA ARG A 258 9.91 18.38 -11.46
C ARG A 258 11.37 18.73 -11.27
N GLN A 259 11.66 19.86 -10.62
CA GLN A 259 13.04 20.24 -10.28
C GLN A 259 13.67 19.21 -9.33
N ARG A 260 12.98 18.84 -8.26
CA ARG A 260 13.45 17.84 -7.28
C ARG A 260 13.65 16.45 -7.88
N VAL A 261 12.81 16.06 -8.85
CA VAL A 261 13.01 14.82 -9.63
C VAL A 261 14.30 14.91 -10.46
N SER A 262 14.55 16.06 -11.07
CA SER A 262 15.77 16.29 -11.87
C SER A 262 17.03 16.29 -11.01
N ASP A 263 16.93 16.77 -9.77
CA ASP A 263 17.99 16.73 -8.76
C ASP A 263 18.22 15.32 -8.18
N GLY A 264 17.37 14.35 -8.53
CA GLY A 264 17.50 12.96 -8.11
C GLY A 264 16.94 12.66 -6.70
N GLU A 265 16.15 13.58 -6.12
CA GLU A 265 15.56 13.38 -4.79
C GLU A 265 14.44 12.32 -4.78
N PHE A 266 13.79 12.10 -5.93
CA PHE A 266 12.64 11.22 -6.04
C PHE A 266 12.97 9.90 -6.75
N THR A 267 12.64 8.80 -6.08
CA THR A 267 12.41 7.51 -6.73
C THR A 267 10.92 7.33 -7.04
N PRO A 268 10.52 6.41 -7.95
CA PRO A 268 9.11 6.18 -8.24
C PRO A 268 8.28 5.88 -6.99
N VAL A 269 8.79 5.09 -6.06
CA VAL A 269 8.06 4.81 -4.82
C VAL A 269 8.05 6.00 -3.86
N ALA A 270 9.10 6.81 -3.83
CA ALA A 270 9.09 8.07 -3.07
C ALA A 270 8.00 9.03 -3.58
N ALA A 271 7.69 9.02 -4.89
CA ALA A 271 6.58 9.77 -5.45
C ALA A 271 5.22 9.25 -4.95
N ALA A 272 5.04 7.93 -4.89
CA ALA A 272 3.84 7.35 -4.30
C ALA A 272 3.72 7.67 -2.80
N GLN A 273 4.83 7.62 -2.05
CA GLN A 273 4.86 8.02 -0.64
C GLN A 273 4.53 9.50 -0.46
N TYR A 274 5.00 10.35 -1.37
CA TYR A 274 4.70 11.78 -1.39
C TYR A 274 3.19 12.04 -1.53
N LEU A 275 2.54 11.41 -2.51
CA LEU A 275 1.09 11.54 -2.73
C LEU A 275 0.27 11.04 -1.53
N LEU A 276 0.72 9.98 -0.86
CA LEU A 276 0.08 9.45 0.35
C LEU A 276 0.24 10.41 1.54
N ARG A 277 1.46 10.94 1.74
CA ARG A 277 1.77 11.85 2.85
C ARG A 277 1.08 13.20 2.68
N TYR A 278 0.96 13.68 1.45
CA TYR A 278 0.25 14.92 1.13
C TYR A 278 -1.26 14.80 1.39
N GLY A 279 -1.80 13.58 1.49
CA GLY A 279 -3.24 13.34 1.61
C GLY A 279 -3.97 13.40 0.27
N ALA A 280 -3.24 13.46 -0.85
CA ALA A 280 -3.81 13.48 -2.19
C ALA A 280 -4.48 12.14 -2.54
N VAL A 281 -3.90 11.03 -2.07
CA VAL A 281 -4.42 9.67 -2.28
C VAL A 281 -4.76 9.03 -0.95
N ARG A 282 -5.98 8.49 -0.83
CA ARG A 282 -6.45 7.78 0.37
C ARG A 282 -6.62 6.30 0.06
N ILE A 283 -6.05 5.43 0.90
CA ILE A 283 -6.05 3.97 0.66
C ILE A 283 -7.29 3.33 1.27
N SER A 284 -7.82 2.29 0.64
CA SER A 284 -8.94 1.53 1.21
C SER A 284 -8.58 0.88 2.55
N ARG A 285 -9.50 0.94 3.53
CA ARG A 285 -9.33 0.41 4.88
C ARG A 285 -8.78 -1.01 4.90
N GLY A 286 -7.71 -1.22 5.66
CA GLY A 286 -7.08 -2.54 5.82
C GLY A 286 -6.30 -3.04 4.60
N LYS A 287 -6.13 -2.23 3.54
CA LYS A 287 -5.32 -2.59 2.37
C LYS A 287 -3.88 -2.07 2.43
N GLY A 288 -3.48 -1.33 3.45
CA GLY A 288 -2.11 -0.80 3.59
C GLY A 288 -1.02 -1.85 3.38
N ALA A 289 -1.16 -3.05 3.98
CA ALA A 289 -0.21 -4.15 3.81
C ALA A 289 -0.15 -4.69 2.36
N VAL A 290 -1.26 -4.61 1.63
CA VAL A 290 -1.32 -5.01 0.22
C VAL A 290 -0.53 -4.01 -0.63
N TYR A 291 -0.79 -2.71 -0.46
CA TYR A 291 -0.07 -1.64 -1.18
C TYR A 291 1.42 -1.63 -0.88
N HIS A 292 1.81 -1.84 0.38
CA HIS A 292 3.19 -2.01 0.77
C HIS A 292 3.88 -3.16 0.01
N ARG A 293 3.27 -4.36 -0.03
CA ARG A 293 3.81 -5.50 -0.79
C ARG A 293 3.84 -5.26 -2.30
N LEU A 294 2.88 -4.51 -2.84
CA LEU A 294 2.88 -4.11 -4.25
C LEU A 294 4.10 -3.23 -4.57
N ALA A 295 4.40 -2.26 -3.71
CA ALA A 295 5.56 -1.39 -3.84
C ALA A 295 6.89 -2.16 -3.68
N GLN A 296 7.00 -3.04 -2.69
CA GLN A 296 8.21 -3.88 -2.50
C GLN A 296 8.51 -4.71 -3.76
N ARG A 297 7.47 -5.25 -4.39
CA ARG A 297 7.62 -6.02 -5.62
C ARG A 297 8.09 -5.15 -6.80
N GLY A 298 7.48 -3.98 -6.98
CA GLY A 298 7.87 -3.03 -8.02
C GLY A 298 9.35 -2.64 -7.91
N GLN A 299 9.78 -2.25 -6.70
CA GLN A 299 11.19 -1.94 -6.43
C GLN A 299 12.11 -3.13 -6.67
N ALA A 300 11.71 -4.33 -6.26
CA ALA A 300 12.52 -5.52 -6.48
C ALA A 300 12.71 -5.81 -7.99
N PHE A 301 11.66 -5.67 -8.80
CA PHE A 301 11.78 -5.83 -10.26
C PHE A 301 12.66 -4.74 -10.88
N SER A 302 12.48 -3.49 -10.46
CA SER A 302 13.34 -2.37 -10.88
C SER A 302 14.81 -2.60 -10.54
N ARG A 303 15.14 -3.03 -9.31
CA ARG A 303 16.52 -3.38 -8.89
C ARG A 303 17.09 -4.58 -9.64
N LEU A 304 16.24 -5.52 -10.04
CA LEU A 304 16.66 -6.63 -10.87
C LEU A 304 16.86 -6.22 -12.34
N GLY A 305 16.51 -4.98 -12.72
CA GLY A 305 16.56 -4.51 -14.09
C GLY A 305 15.54 -5.23 -14.96
N ILE A 306 14.46 -5.73 -14.37
CA ILE A 306 13.37 -6.41 -15.07
C ILE A 306 12.26 -5.39 -15.22
N ASN A 307 12.16 -4.84 -16.42
CA ASN A 307 11.07 -3.97 -16.84
C ASN A 307 10.43 -4.53 -18.11
N ASP A 308 9.30 -3.96 -18.49
CA ASP A 308 8.58 -4.25 -19.73
C ASP A 308 9.40 -3.92 -20.99
N GLN A 309 10.36 -3.00 -20.90
CA GLN A 309 11.30 -2.68 -21.99
C GLN A 309 12.34 -3.77 -22.26
N THR A 310 12.58 -4.66 -21.30
CA THR A 310 13.49 -5.79 -21.51
C THR A 310 12.80 -6.83 -22.38
N PRO A 311 13.28 -7.16 -23.58
CA PRO A 311 12.55 -8.10 -24.44
C PRO A 311 12.59 -9.51 -23.83
N LEU A 312 11.43 -10.18 -23.74
CA LEU A 312 11.31 -11.53 -23.19
C LEU A 312 12.36 -12.53 -23.73
N PRO A 313 12.69 -12.56 -25.04
CA PRO A 313 13.75 -13.43 -25.56
C PRO A 313 15.11 -13.22 -24.87
N SER A 314 15.49 -11.97 -24.58
CA SER A 314 16.75 -11.66 -23.88
C SER A 314 16.75 -12.20 -22.45
N LEU A 315 15.61 -12.12 -21.76
CA LEU A 315 15.44 -12.64 -20.41
C LEU A 315 15.51 -14.17 -20.40
N LEU A 316 14.93 -14.83 -21.40
CA LEU A 316 14.94 -16.29 -21.54
C LEU A 316 16.34 -16.86 -21.81
N VAL A 317 17.18 -16.12 -22.53
CA VAL A 317 18.59 -16.50 -22.77
C VAL A 317 19.47 -16.20 -21.57
N SER A 318 19.07 -15.25 -20.71
CA SER A 318 19.88 -14.86 -19.55
C SER A 318 20.08 -16.02 -18.56
N HIS A 319 21.34 -16.31 -18.22
CA HIS A 319 21.68 -17.27 -17.16
C HIS A 319 21.47 -16.70 -15.74
N ARG A 320 21.11 -15.41 -15.64
CA ARG A 320 20.89 -14.71 -14.37
C ARG A 320 19.69 -15.26 -13.60
N PHE A 321 18.68 -15.77 -14.29
CA PHE A 321 17.45 -16.24 -13.69
C PHE A 321 17.18 -17.70 -14.04
N LYS A 322 16.69 -18.45 -13.04
CA LYS A 322 16.21 -19.82 -13.28
C LYS A 322 14.81 -19.75 -13.88
N ILE A 323 14.69 -20.04 -15.17
CA ILE A 323 13.40 -20.03 -15.88
C ILE A 323 13.00 -21.46 -16.25
N LEU A 324 11.77 -21.83 -15.90
CA LEU A 324 11.20 -23.15 -16.14
C LEU A 324 10.07 -23.08 -17.18
N THR A 325 9.84 -24.20 -17.85
CA THR A 325 8.61 -24.40 -18.64
C THR A 325 7.42 -24.62 -17.71
N ASP A 326 6.20 -24.49 -18.25
CA ASP A 326 4.98 -24.78 -17.48
C ASP A 326 4.93 -26.24 -16.98
N CYS A 327 5.39 -27.19 -17.80
CA CYS A 327 5.46 -28.60 -17.43
C CYS A 327 6.41 -28.81 -16.23
N ASP A 328 7.63 -28.25 -16.31
CA ASP A 328 8.63 -28.39 -15.25
C ASP A 328 8.19 -27.74 -13.95
N TYR A 329 7.53 -26.58 -14.03
CA TYR A 329 6.98 -25.90 -12.86
C TYR A 329 5.87 -26.73 -12.19
N ARG A 330 4.94 -27.30 -12.96
CA ARG A 330 3.90 -28.19 -12.42
C ARG A 330 4.51 -29.41 -11.72
N LEU A 331 5.55 -30.01 -12.30
CA LEU A 331 6.29 -31.11 -11.68
C LEU A 331 6.95 -30.69 -10.36
N LEU A 332 7.53 -29.50 -10.30
CA LEU A 332 8.12 -28.93 -9.08
C LEU A 332 7.07 -28.73 -7.98
N VAL A 333 5.93 -28.11 -8.31
CA VAL A 333 4.82 -27.90 -7.36
C VAL A 333 4.29 -29.25 -6.85
N ALA A 334 4.09 -30.23 -7.74
CA ALA A 334 3.65 -31.57 -7.34
C ALA A 334 4.65 -32.27 -6.40
N ARG A 335 5.96 -32.08 -6.58
CA ARG A 335 6.98 -32.58 -5.64
C ARG A 335 6.89 -31.90 -4.28
N LYS A 336 6.74 -30.57 -4.25
CA LYS A 336 6.59 -29.81 -3.00
C LYS A 336 5.34 -30.20 -2.22
N LEU A 337 4.19 -30.29 -2.89
CA LEU A 337 2.93 -30.69 -2.26
C LEU A 337 3.02 -32.11 -1.70
N ARG A 338 3.68 -33.04 -2.40
CA ARG A 338 3.97 -34.39 -1.87
C ARG A 338 4.82 -34.34 -0.60
N GLY A 339 5.88 -33.53 -0.59
CA GLY A 339 6.72 -33.33 0.59
C GLY A 339 5.96 -32.72 1.78
N GLN A 340 5.13 -31.70 1.54
CA GLN A 340 4.27 -31.11 2.58
C GLN A 340 3.26 -32.12 3.12
N ARG A 341 2.64 -32.93 2.25
CA ARG A 341 1.73 -34.00 2.66
C ARG A 341 2.43 -35.05 3.51
N GLN A 342 3.67 -35.41 3.18
CA GLN A 342 4.46 -36.35 3.97
C GLN A 342 4.82 -35.78 5.35
N LYS A 343 5.24 -34.50 5.42
CA LYS A 343 5.48 -33.80 6.69
C LYS A 343 4.22 -33.73 7.55
N LEU A 344 3.08 -33.36 6.95
CA LEU A 344 1.80 -33.31 7.65
C LEU A 344 1.43 -34.68 8.21
N ARG A 345 1.53 -35.74 7.40
CA ARG A 345 1.28 -37.11 7.85
C ARG A 345 2.17 -37.50 9.02
N PHE A 346 3.46 -37.22 8.93
CA PHE A 346 4.41 -37.47 10.01
C PHE A 346 3.96 -36.78 11.30
N TRP A 347 3.67 -35.47 11.27
CA TRP A 347 3.24 -34.73 12.45
C TRP A 347 1.87 -35.15 12.98
N CYS A 348 0.92 -35.51 12.11
CA CYS A 348 -0.35 -36.09 12.55
C CYS A 348 -0.14 -37.44 13.24
N CYS A 349 0.76 -38.29 12.74
CA CYS A 349 1.10 -39.55 13.40
C CYS A 349 1.75 -39.29 14.76
N VAL A 350 2.71 -38.37 14.86
CA VAL A 350 3.32 -37.97 16.14
C VAL A 350 2.25 -37.48 17.11
N ALA A 351 1.37 -36.56 16.68
CA ALA A 351 0.30 -36.03 17.52
C ALA A 351 -0.67 -37.13 17.98
N ALA A 352 -1.04 -38.06 17.10
CA ALA A 352 -1.89 -39.20 17.45
C ALA A 352 -1.20 -40.15 18.45
N CYS A 353 0.10 -40.42 18.27
CA CYS A 353 0.89 -41.20 19.23
C CYS A 353 0.93 -40.53 20.59
N VAL A 354 1.21 -39.21 20.64
CA VAL A 354 1.20 -38.44 21.89
C VAL A 354 -0.17 -38.54 22.56
N ALA A 355 -1.26 -38.29 21.83
CA ALA A 355 -2.62 -38.36 22.34
C ALA A 355 -2.99 -39.76 22.87
N LEU A 356 -2.53 -40.82 22.20
CA LEU A 356 -2.75 -42.20 22.64
C LEU A 356 -1.99 -42.49 23.95
N HIS A 357 -0.72 -42.08 24.03
CA HIS A 357 0.12 -42.29 25.20
C HIS A 357 -0.37 -41.52 26.43
N THR A 358 -0.90 -40.30 26.24
CA THR A 358 -1.51 -39.50 27.30
C THR A 358 -2.86 -40.06 27.74
N HIS A 359 -3.73 -40.46 26.80
CA HIS A 359 -5.02 -41.08 27.12
C HIS A 359 -4.86 -42.39 27.91
N ASN A 360 -3.91 -43.24 27.50
CA ASN A 360 -3.65 -44.53 28.15
C ASN A 360 -2.75 -44.42 29.39
N ARG A 361 -2.34 -43.21 29.81
CA ARG A 361 -1.49 -42.95 30.99
C ARG A 361 -0.21 -43.79 31.05
N THR A 362 0.43 -43.98 29.90
CA THR A 362 1.72 -44.70 29.82
C THR A 362 2.86 -43.87 30.44
N PRO A 363 4.00 -44.46 30.82
CA PRO A 363 5.15 -43.73 31.38
C PRO A 363 5.64 -42.60 30.47
N LEU A 364 5.63 -42.83 29.15
CA LEU A 364 5.96 -41.82 28.15
C LEU A 364 4.92 -40.69 28.12
N GLY A 365 3.64 -41.02 28.18
CA GLY A 365 2.56 -40.01 28.25
C GLY A 365 2.68 -39.12 29.49
N ALA A 366 2.96 -39.72 30.65
CA ALA A 366 3.17 -38.99 31.90
C ALA A 366 4.40 -38.06 31.81
N TRP A 367 5.51 -38.55 31.24
CA TRP A 367 6.69 -37.72 31.00
C TRP A 367 6.39 -36.53 30.07
N ILE A 368 5.68 -36.75 28.96
CA ILE A 368 5.29 -35.69 28.02
C ILE A 368 4.41 -34.63 28.70
N THR A 369 3.41 -35.05 29.48
CA THR A 369 2.55 -34.10 30.21
C THR A 369 3.35 -33.25 31.19
N THR A 370 4.28 -33.87 31.94
CA THR A 370 5.15 -33.13 32.86
C THR A 370 6.06 -32.15 32.13
N GLN A 371 6.62 -32.52 30.97
CA GLN A 371 7.43 -31.59 30.19
C GLN A 371 6.61 -30.41 29.64
N LEU A 372 5.41 -30.66 29.11
CA LEU A 372 4.52 -29.61 28.62
C LEU A 372 4.06 -28.67 29.76
N GLU A 373 3.81 -29.21 30.94
CA GLU A 373 3.49 -28.43 32.14
C GLU A 373 4.69 -27.57 32.58
N ASN A 374 5.90 -28.13 32.58
CA ASN A 374 7.13 -27.39 32.89
C ASN A 374 7.37 -26.25 31.88
N GLU A 375 7.23 -26.50 30.58
CA GLU A 375 7.37 -25.47 29.54
C GLU A 375 6.30 -24.40 29.68
N ARG A 376 5.05 -24.79 29.97
CA ARG A 376 3.95 -23.84 30.23
C ARG A 376 4.26 -22.98 31.45
N GLN A 377 4.73 -23.57 32.55
CA GLN A 377 5.12 -22.82 33.76
C GLN A 377 6.28 -21.86 33.48
N GLN A 378 7.30 -22.28 32.72
CA GLN A 378 8.41 -21.40 32.32
C GLN A 378 7.93 -20.25 31.43
N HIS A 379 7.02 -20.51 30.48
CA HIS A 379 6.45 -19.47 29.65
C HIS A 379 5.61 -18.47 30.45
N LEU A 380 4.78 -18.96 31.38
CA LEU A 380 3.99 -18.13 32.29
C LEU A 380 4.89 -17.28 33.18
N ALA A 381 5.96 -17.86 33.75
CA ALA A 381 6.93 -17.13 34.57
C ALA A 381 7.63 -16.02 33.78
N ARG A 382 8.13 -16.30 32.56
CA ARG A 382 8.75 -15.28 31.69
C ARG A 382 7.79 -14.15 31.34
N THR A 383 6.56 -14.50 30.97
CA THR A 383 5.53 -13.52 30.62
C THR A 383 5.13 -12.69 31.86
N GLY A 384 5.05 -13.32 33.03
CA GLY A 384 4.82 -12.66 34.31
C GLY A 384 5.93 -11.67 34.66
N ASP A 385 7.19 -12.05 34.51
CA ASP A 385 8.34 -11.17 34.73
C ASP A 385 8.34 -9.95 33.79
N GLU A 386 8.02 -10.15 32.50
CA GLU A 386 7.87 -9.06 31.53
C GLU A 386 6.73 -8.10 31.92
N LEU A 387 5.58 -8.63 32.31
CA LEU A 387 4.42 -7.85 32.74
C LEU A 387 4.72 -7.05 34.01
N LYS A 388 5.40 -7.68 34.99
CA LYS A 388 5.85 -7.05 36.23
C LYS A 388 6.81 -5.90 35.96
N ALA A 389 7.84 -6.15 35.14
CA ALA A 389 8.81 -5.12 34.76
C ALA A 389 8.13 -3.94 34.04
N GLY A 390 7.26 -4.24 33.06
CA GLY A 390 6.54 -3.21 32.31
C GLY A 390 5.58 -2.38 33.16
N LEU A 391 4.87 -3.00 34.13
CA LEU A 391 3.95 -2.28 35.00
C LEU A 391 4.68 -1.41 36.03
N LEU A 392 5.78 -1.91 36.61
CA LEU A 392 6.63 -1.13 37.51
C LEU A 392 7.25 0.08 36.78
N ASP A 393 7.82 -0.14 35.60
CA ASP A 393 8.41 0.91 34.77
C ASP A 393 7.39 2.01 34.43
N ALA A 394 6.19 1.62 33.98
CA ALA A 394 5.14 2.58 33.64
C ALA A 394 4.66 3.38 34.87
N VAL A 395 4.49 2.74 36.03
CA VAL A 395 4.09 3.43 37.28
C VAL A 395 5.16 4.41 37.73
N LEU A 396 6.43 3.99 37.75
CA LEU A 396 7.54 4.84 38.17
C LEU A 396 7.75 6.02 37.22
N THR A 397 7.62 5.80 35.92
CA THR A 397 7.68 6.85 34.90
C THR A 397 6.55 7.87 35.08
N LEU A 398 5.31 7.43 35.34
CA LEU A 398 4.18 8.33 35.62
C LEU A 398 4.39 9.16 36.90
N CYS A 399 4.97 8.55 37.95
CA CYS A 399 5.33 9.27 39.17
C CYS A 399 6.43 10.30 38.90
N ASN A 400 7.49 9.91 38.18
CA ASN A 400 8.61 10.78 37.82
C ASN A 400 8.13 12.04 37.04
N LEU A 401 7.24 11.84 36.07
CA LEU A 401 6.66 12.93 35.27
C LEU A 401 5.74 13.86 36.08
N ARG A 402 5.11 13.37 37.16
CA ARG A 402 4.24 14.17 38.03
C ARG A 402 4.99 14.95 39.11
N ILE A 403 6.18 14.50 39.49
CA ILE A 403 6.98 15.09 40.57
C ILE A 403 7.86 16.24 40.07
N LYS A 404 8.11 16.34 38.76
CA LYS A 404 8.88 17.46 38.18
C LYS A 404 8.30 18.81 38.63
N PRO A 405 9.12 19.67 39.27
CA PRO A 405 8.68 21.00 39.67
C PRO A 405 8.66 21.90 38.44
N GLN A 406 7.46 22.41 38.11
CA GLN A 406 7.16 23.49 37.15
C GLN A 406 6.98 23.10 35.66
N SER A 407 5.75 23.35 35.18
CA SER A 407 5.23 23.35 33.80
C SER A 407 5.59 22.17 32.87
N MET A 408 4.69 21.19 32.76
CA MET A 408 4.75 20.18 31.69
C MET A 408 4.64 20.85 30.31
N GLN A 409 5.70 20.73 29.51
CA GLN A 409 5.71 21.11 28.09
C GLN A 409 4.69 20.27 27.30
N PRO A 410 4.21 20.72 26.13
CA PRO A 410 3.24 19.99 25.31
C PRO A 410 3.67 18.54 24.99
N GLU A 411 4.95 18.32 24.71
CA GLU A 411 5.55 17.02 24.43
C GLU A 411 5.51 16.07 25.64
N GLU A 412 5.82 16.58 26.83
CA GLU A 412 5.74 15.78 28.08
C GLU A 412 4.30 15.37 28.41
N ARG A 413 3.30 16.15 28.00
CA ARG A 413 1.87 15.77 28.13
C ARG A 413 1.49 14.65 27.19
N LEU A 414 2.04 14.63 25.97
CA LEU A 414 1.84 13.54 25.02
C LEU A 414 2.51 12.27 25.52
N TYR A 415 3.77 12.35 25.96
CA TYR A 415 4.49 11.25 26.57
C TYR A 415 3.75 10.70 27.81
N TYR A 416 3.24 11.56 28.69
CA TYR A 416 2.42 11.14 29.82
C TYR A 416 1.15 10.38 29.40
N ARG A 417 0.47 10.81 28.32
CA ARG A 417 -0.71 10.11 27.78
C ARG A 417 -0.33 8.73 27.23
N ALA A 418 0.78 8.63 26.51
CA ALA A 418 1.30 7.37 25.96
C ALA A 418 1.66 6.37 27.08
N VAL A 419 2.45 6.81 28.06
CA VAL A 419 2.83 5.98 29.23
C VAL A 419 1.59 5.56 30.03
N ARG A 420 0.60 6.45 30.19
CA ARG A 420 -0.68 6.11 30.85
C ARG A 420 -1.47 5.06 30.06
N LYS A 421 -1.51 5.15 28.73
CA LYS A 421 -2.16 4.15 27.87
C LYS A 421 -1.46 2.80 28.01
N ARG A 422 -0.12 2.77 27.98
CA ARG A 422 0.70 1.57 28.20
C ARG A 422 0.47 0.94 29.57
N PHE A 423 0.42 1.76 30.63
CA PHE A 423 0.06 1.28 31.97
C PHE A 423 -1.31 0.58 31.99
N LEU A 424 -2.33 1.19 31.39
CA LEU A 424 -3.68 0.62 31.37
C LEU A 424 -3.77 -0.67 30.55
N THR A 425 -3.07 -0.77 29.42
CA THR A 425 -3.05 -1.99 28.59
C THR A 425 -2.30 -3.12 29.28
N THR A 426 -1.15 -2.83 29.91
CA THR A 426 -0.41 -3.84 30.70
C THR A 426 -1.22 -4.28 31.93
N LEU A 427 -1.85 -3.35 32.64
CA LEU A 427 -2.74 -3.65 33.76
C LEU A 427 -3.89 -4.59 33.34
N ALA A 428 -4.55 -4.30 32.21
CA ALA A 428 -5.64 -5.13 31.70
C ALA A 428 -5.18 -6.57 31.41
N ARG A 429 -3.93 -6.77 30.97
CA ARG A 429 -3.34 -8.11 30.77
C ARG A 429 -3.05 -8.82 32.09
N CYS A 430 -2.64 -8.10 33.14
CA CYS A 430 -2.36 -8.67 34.46
C CYS A 430 -3.62 -9.05 35.25
N ILE A 431 -4.80 -8.50 34.92
CA ILE A 431 -6.07 -8.79 35.60
C ILE A 431 -6.64 -10.17 35.19
N SER A 432 -6.05 -10.88 34.22
CA SER A 432 -6.49 -12.24 33.92
C SER A 432 -6.17 -13.21 35.06
N GLN A 433 -6.99 -14.26 35.22
CA GLN A 433 -6.82 -15.29 36.26
C GLN A 433 -5.46 -15.98 36.24
N GLU A 434 -4.73 -15.91 35.12
CA GLU A 434 -3.42 -16.56 34.93
C GLU A 434 -2.25 -15.76 35.54
N TYR A 435 -2.41 -14.46 35.85
CA TYR A 435 -1.31 -13.59 36.32
C TYR A 435 -1.61 -12.83 37.63
N ASP A 436 -2.57 -13.32 38.43
CA ASP A 436 -2.97 -12.71 39.71
C ASP A 436 -1.78 -12.56 40.68
N GLU A 437 -0.92 -13.56 40.75
CA GLU A 437 0.31 -13.54 41.56
C GLU A 437 1.27 -12.45 41.10
N THR A 438 1.41 -12.24 39.79
CA THR A 438 2.26 -11.18 39.24
C THR A 438 1.77 -9.80 39.68
N LEU A 439 0.45 -9.57 39.68
CA LEU A 439 -0.13 -8.31 40.14
C LEU A 439 0.07 -8.10 41.65
N ARG A 440 -0.05 -9.17 42.47
CA ARG A 440 0.26 -9.13 43.91
C ARG A 440 1.73 -8.77 44.17
N GLU A 441 2.65 -9.33 43.40
CA GLU A 441 4.08 -9.00 43.50
C GLU A 441 4.37 -7.54 43.15
N VAL A 442 3.71 -7.00 42.12
CA VAL A 442 3.85 -5.58 41.77
C VAL A 442 3.30 -4.69 42.87
N ILE A 443 2.12 -5.01 43.44
CA ILE A 443 1.56 -4.27 44.58
C ILE A 443 2.50 -4.33 45.77
N TRP A 444 3.10 -5.49 46.05
CA TRP A 444 4.08 -5.63 47.12
C TRP A 444 5.33 -4.78 46.86
N ALA A 445 5.88 -4.81 45.65
CA ALA A 445 7.02 -3.97 45.28
C ALA A 445 6.71 -2.47 45.42
N LEU A 446 5.54 -2.02 44.95
CA LEU A 446 5.11 -0.63 45.09
C LEU A 446 4.84 -0.24 46.56
N ARG A 447 4.29 -1.14 47.38
CA ARG A 447 4.13 -0.94 48.83
C ARG A 447 5.48 -0.74 49.51
N MET A 448 6.46 -1.60 49.20
CA MET A 448 7.82 -1.50 49.72
C MET A 448 8.49 -0.17 49.31
N LEU A 449 8.19 0.36 48.13
CA LEU A 449 8.69 1.68 47.70
C LEU A 449 8.00 2.85 48.42
N SER A 450 6.73 2.71 48.81
CA SER A 450 5.96 3.75 49.52
C SER A 450 6.13 3.74 51.06
N GLY A 451 6.90 2.80 51.61
CA GLY A 451 7.09 2.59 53.05
C GLY A 451 8.18 3.48 53.68
N PRO A 452 8.06 3.84 54.97
CA PRO A 452 8.93 4.82 55.64
C PRO A 452 10.39 4.39 55.86
N GLN A 453 10.74 3.11 55.66
CA GLN A 453 12.10 2.55 55.88
C GLN A 453 12.70 1.87 54.64
N SER A 454 12.25 2.21 53.43
CA SER A 454 12.75 1.57 52.20
C SER A 454 14.18 1.99 51.84
N SER A 455 15.12 1.05 51.70
CA SER A 455 16.50 1.32 51.24
C SER A 455 16.70 1.13 49.72
N LYS A 456 15.67 0.70 48.98
CA LYS A 456 15.78 0.38 47.56
C LYS A 456 15.80 1.64 46.69
N LYS A 457 16.79 1.76 45.79
CA LYS A 457 16.84 2.77 44.73
C LYS A 457 16.09 2.26 43.50
N THR A 458 15.24 3.10 42.91
CA THR A 458 14.40 2.75 41.76
C THR A 458 15.08 3.04 40.42
N GLY A 459 16.18 3.81 40.43
CA GLY A 459 16.88 4.24 39.21
C GLY A 459 16.27 5.50 38.58
N PHE A 460 15.14 5.99 39.10
CA PHE A 460 14.52 7.24 38.70
C PHE A 460 14.89 8.34 39.70
N ARG A 461 15.76 9.26 39.28
CA ARG A 461 16.36 10.30 40.14
C ARG A 461 15.32 11.07 40.98
N HIS A 462 14.26 11.63 40.38
CA HIS A 462 13.28 12.41 41.15
C HIS A 462 12.35 11.55 42.02
N VAL A 463 12.11 10.29 41.63
CA VAL A 463 11.32 9.36 42.45
C VAL A 463 12.10 8.99 43.71
N ASP A 464 13.42 8.80 43.57
CA ASP A 464 14.33 8.49 44.65
C ASP A 464 14.65 9.72 45.53
N ASP A 465 14.71 10.92 44.95
CA ASP A 465 15.02 12.19 45.64
C ASP A 465 13.78 12.81 46.34
N CYS A 466 12.55 12.60 45.83
CA CYS A 466 11.30 13.18 46.35
C CYS A 466 10.32 12.12 46.90
N ARG A 467 10.80 11.25 47.80
CA ARG A 467 10.06 10.06 48.27
C ARG A 467 8.71 10.33 48.93
N GLU A 468 8.58 11.41 49.70
CA GLU A 468 7.30 11.77 50.34
C GLU A 468 6.22 12.10 49.29
N SER A 469 6.59 12.85 48.26
CA SER A 469 5.71 13.17 47.13
C SER A 469 5.38 11.92 46.28
N THR A 470 6.36 11.04 46.06
CA THR A 470 6.14 9.74 45.42
C THR A 470 5.14 8.88 46.21
N ALA A 471 5.31 8.78 47.53
CA ALA A 471 4.42 8.00 48.40
C ALA A 471 2.99 8.54 48.38
N ALA A 472 2.81 9.87 48.33
CA ALA A 472 1.50 10.50 48.19
C ALA A 472 0.80 10.14 46.87
N LEU A 473 1.55 9.98 45.76
CA LEU A 473 1.02 9.56 44.46
C LEU A 473 0.73 8.06 44.36
N LEU A 474 1.55 7.22 44.99
CA LEU A 474 1.42 5.76 44.94
C LEU A 474 0.29 5.20 45.80
N ARG A 475 0.04 5.76 46.99
CA ARG A 475 -1.02 5.31 47.93
C ARG A 475 -2.43 5.19 47.30
N PRO A 476 -2.95 6.18 46.55
CA PRO A 476 -4.27 6.05 45.91
C PRO A 476 -4.29 5.03 44.77
N LEU A 477 -3.17 4.85 44.05
CA LEU A 477 -3.05 3.82 43.01
C LEU A 477 -3.03 2.42 43.64
N LEU A 478 -2.24 2.22 44.70
CA LEU A 478 -2.21 0.98 45.47
C LEU A 478 -3.60 0.57 45.97
N ASN A 479 -4.37 1.51 46.51
CA ASN A 479 -5.74 1.23 46.96
C ASN A 479 -6.66 0.79 45.82
N ARG A 480 -6.49 1.34 44.61
CA ARG A 480 -7.26 0.91 43.42
C ARG A 480 -6.81 -0.45 42.92
N LEU A 481 -5.51 -0.73 42.89
CA LEU A 481 -4.97 -2.03 42.48
C LEU A 481 -5.40 -3.15 43.43
N VAL A 482 -5.41 -2.89 44.74
CA VAL A 482 -5.87 -3.85 45.75
C VAL A 482 -7.36 -4.14 45.60
N ARG A 483 -8.18 -3.16 45.20
CA ARG A 483 -9.61 -3.36 44.91
C ARG A 483 -9.87 -4.13 43.61
N LEU A 484 -8.90 -4.22 42.70
CA LEU A 484 -9.03 -5.02 41.48
C LEU A 484 -8.71 -6.50 41.73
N LEU A 485 -8.08 -6.81 42.87
CA LEU A 485 -7.76 -8.18 43.32
C LEU A 485 -8.79 -8.77 44.31
N ALA A 486 -9.68 -7.93 44.83
CA ALA A 486 -10.73 -8.30 45.78
C ALA A 486 -12.07 -8.38 45.05
#